data_AF-A0A356P5F2-F1
#
_entry.id   AF-A0A356P5F2-F1
#
_cell.length_a   1.000
_cell.length_b   1.000
_cell.length_c   1.000
_cell.angle_alpha   90.00
_cell.angle_beta   90.00
_cell.angle_gamma   90.00
#
_symmetry.space_group_name_H-M   'P 1'
#
loop_
_entity.id
_entity.type
_entity.pdbx_description
1 polymer ?
#
loop_
_entity_poly.entity_id
_entity_poly.type
_entity_poly.pdbx_seq_one_letter_code
_entity_poly.pdbx_strand_id
1 'polypeptide(L)'
;GSEMCIRDRSYGQLYPELKRLAQKELISASKPKEGSARGKTRYFITQKGISALEIWLSEPVETESVRLEILLKMYFSNGIKPEIMKKHITEFSISHQKQLDMLNMFQQQLLSVEDLHSNHGDILSVIDFGQKVYKAYIDWCEETTIYLESRDEK
;
A
#
# COMPACT_ATOMS: atom_id res chain seq x y z
N GLY A 1 -2.05 -2.05 -18.66
CA GLY A 1 -1.10 -1.17 -17.97
C GLY A 1 -1.46 -1.20 -16.51
N SER A 2 -0.90 -2.14 -15.77
CA SER A 2 -1.32 -2.54 -14.44
C SER A 2 -0.20 -2.20 -13.46
N GLU A 3 -0.29 -1.02 -12.85
CA GLU A 3 0.51 -0.64 -11.70
C GLU A 3 -0.31 -0.96 -10.44
N MET A 4 0.03 -2.08 -9.79
CA MET A 4 -0.40 -2.29 -8.41
C MET A 4 0.47 -1.40 -7.53
N CYS A 5 -0.12 -0.32 -7.03
CA CYS A 5 0.49 0.58 -6.08
C CYS A 5 -0.33 0.54 -4.79
N ILE A 6 0.10 -0.30 -3.83
CA ILE A 6 -0.43 -0.32 -2.46
C ILE A 6 0.05 0.91 -1.66
N ARG A 7 0.75 1.86 -2.30
CA ARG A 7 1.00 3.20 -1.74
C ARG A 7 0.99 4.31 -2.79
N ASP A 8 0.35 5.40 -2.37
CA ASP A 8 0.42 6.74 -2.95
C ASP A 8 -0.50 7.04 -4.14
N ARG A 9 -1.82 6.98 -3.90
CA ARG A 9 -2.69 7.96 -4.56
C ARG A 9 -2.41 9.32 -3.93
N SER A 10 -1.43 10.03 -4.49
CA SER A 10 -1.18 11.44 -4.19
C SER A 10 -2.52 12.17 -4.09
N TYR A 11 -2.69 12.99 -3.04
CA TYR A 11 -3.91 13.75 -2.77
C TYR A 11 -4.47 14.51 -4.00
N GLY A 12 -3.65 14.78 -5.02
CA GLY A 12 -4.04 15.37 -6.29
C GLY A 12 -4.89 14.47 -7.21
N GLN A 13 -4.83 13.14 -7.09
CA GLN A 13 -5.62 12.20 -7.91
C GLN A 13 -6.95 11.79 -7.28
N LEU A 14 -7.15 12.05 -5.98
CA LEU A 14 -8.38 11.71 -5.28
C LEU A 14 -9.57 12.52 -5.81
N TYR A 15 -9.38 13.83 -6.02
CA TYR A 15 -10.46 14.73 -6.46
C TYR A 15 -10.94 14.50 -7.90
N PRO A 16 -10.04 14.28 -8.90
CA PRO A 16 -10.46 13.89 -10.25
C PRO A 16 -11.23 12.57 -10.27
N GLU A 17 -10.79 11.58 -9.47
CA GLU A 17 -11.44 10.27 -9.45
C GLU A 17 -12.81 10.33 -8.78
N LEU A 18 -12.95 11.08 -7.67
CA LEU A 18 -14.25 11.36 -7.06
C LEU A 18 -15.18 12.08 -8.05
N LYS A 19 -14.67 13.04 -8.82
CA LYS A 19 -15.47 13.72 -9.85
C LYS A 19 -15.91 12.75 -10.96
N ARG A 20 -15.05 11.83 -11.38
CA ARG A 20 -15.36 10.78 -12.36
C ARG A 20 -16.41 9.80 -11.84
N LEU A 21 -16.29 9.38 -10.57
CA LEU A 21 -17.28 8.52 -9.92
C LEU A 21 -18.63 9.22 -9.74
N ALA A 22 -18.63 10.53 -9.47
CA ALA A 22 -19.84 11.34 -9.40
C ALA A 22 -20.50 11.50 -10.78
N GLN A 23 -19.72 11.70 -11.85
CA GLN A 23 -20.21 11.72 -13.22
C GLN A 23 -20.82 10.38 -13.66
N LYS A 24 -20.32 9.25 -13.13
CA LYS A 24 -20.88 7.92 -13.36
C LYS A 24 -22.10 7.59 -12.49
N GLU A 25 -22.51 8.53 -11.63
CA GLU A 25 -23.59 8.38 -10.64
C GLU A 25 -23.34 7.26 -9.62
N LEU A 26 -22.07 6.86 -9.42
CA LEU A 26 -21.68 5.84 -8.45
C LEU A 26 -21.56 6.44 -7.04
N ILE A 27 -21.32 7.76 -6.96
CA ILE A 27 -21.32 8.53 -5.72
C ILE A 27 -22.14 9.82 -5.91
N SER A 28 -22.78 10.28 -4.84
CA SER A 28 -23.51 11.55 -4.78
C SER A 28 -22.81 12.51 -3.83
N ALA A 29 -22.62 13.76 -4.26
CA ALA A 29 -22.06 14.81 -3.42
C ALA A 29 -23.17 15.60 -2.74
N SER A 30 -23.10 15.78 -1.42
CA SER A 30 -23.97 16.73 -0.72
C SER A 30 -23.74 18.13 -1.26
N LYS A 31 -24.81 18.82 -1.67
CA LYS A 31 -24.74 20.27 -1.90
C LYS A 31 -24.34 20.94 -0.58
N PRO A 32 -23.41 21.91 -0.59
CA PRO A 32 -23.12 22.70 0.61
C PRO A 32 -24.40 23.40 1.05
N LYS A 33 -24.71 23.37 2.35
CA LYS A 33 -25.81 24.16 2.92
C LYS A 33 -25.57 25.64 2.60
N GLU A 34 -26.60 26.33 2.09
CA GLU A 34 -26.59 27.78 1.90
C GLU A 34 -26.17 28.47 3.21
N GLY A 35 -25.12 29.30 3.16
CA GLY A 35 -24.64 30.10 4.31
C GLY A 35 -23.33 29.65 4.97
N SER A 36 -22.72 28.53 4.57
CA SER A 36 -21.39 28.13 5.07
C SER A 36 -20.29 28.47 4.05
N ALA A 37 -19.48 29.49 4.35
CA ALA A 37 -18.31 29.87 3.54
C ALA A 37 -17.23 28.78 3.42
N ARG A 38 -17.39 27.64 4.11
CA ARG A 38 -16.52 26.45 4.04
C ARG A 38 -17.34 25.16 4.12
N GLY A 39 -18.34 25.00 3.27
CA GLY A 39 -19.12 23.76 3.16
C GLY A 39 -18.24 22.58 2.77
N LYS A 40 -17.95 21.66 3.70
CA LYS A 40 -17.27 20.39 3.40
C LYS A 40 -18.19 19.56 2.50
N THR A 41 -17.71 19.21 1.30
CA THR A 41 -18.42 18.29 0.40
C THR A 41 -18.32 16.89 0.99
N ARG A 42 -19.46 16.30 1.37
CA ARG A 42 -19.55 14.89 1.77
C ARG A 42 -20.03 14.07 0.56
N TYR A 43 -19.39 12.94 0.32
CA TYR A 43 -19.77 12.00 -0.73
C TYR A 43 -20.50 10.81 -0.09
N PHE A 44 -21.55 10.35 -0.75
CA PHE A 44 -22.34 9.17 -0.38
C PHE A 44 -22.30 8.18 -1.53
N ILE A 45 -22.14 6.90 -1.24
CA ILE A 45 -22.28 5.85 -2.27
C ILE A 45 -23.75 5.75 -2.69
N THR A 46 -24.01 5.60 -3.99
CA THR A 46 -25.37 5.36 -4.50
C THR A 46 -25.64 3.85 -4.61
N GLN A 47 -26.90 3.45 -4.79
CA GLN A 47 -27.23 2.04 -5.03
C GLN A 47 -26.49 1.47 -6.25
N LYS A 48 -26.33 2.28 -7.30
CA LYS A 48 -25.55 1.94 -8.50
C LYS A 48 -24.06 1.74 -8.17
N GLY A 49 -23.53 2.54 -7.23
CA GLY A 49 -22.19 2.37 -6.67
C GLY A 49 -22.01 1.06 -5.91
N ILE A 50 -23.00 0.67 -5.11
CA ILE A 50 -22.98 -0.61 -4.38
C ILE A 50 -22.98 -1.78 -5.36
N SER A 51 -23.88 -1.80 -6.35
CA SER A 51 -23.91 -2.87 -7.34
C SER A 51 -22.63 -2.94 -8.17
N ALA A 52 -22.01 -1.80 -8.49
CA ALA A 52 -20.71 -1.79 -9.17
C ALA A 52 -19.59 -2.37 -8.29
N LEU A 53 -19.63 -2.13 -6.98
CA LEU A 53 -18.69 -2.73 -6.02
C LEU A 53 -18.89 -4.25 -5.92
N GLU A 54 -20.13 -4.72 -5.85
CA GLU A 54 -20.46 -6.15 -5.81
C GLU A 54 -19.99 -6.89 -7.06
N ILE A 55 -20.18 -6.30 -8.24
CA ILE A 55 -19.69 -6.86 -9.50
C ILE A 55 -18.17 -6.97 -9.46
N TRP A 56 -17.48 -5.90 -9.07
CA TRP A 56 -16.02 -5.92 -8.98
C TRP A 56 -15.49 -6.95 -7.98
N LEU A 57 -16.16 -7.13 -6.83
CA LEU A 57 -15.80 -8.17 -5.86
C LEU A 57 -16.00 -9.60 -6.39
N SER A 58 -16.84 -9.78 -7.42
CA SER A 58 -17.09 -11.08 -8.06
C SER A 58 -16.14 -11.39 -9.22
N GLU A 59 -15.37 -10.41 -9.68
CA GLU A 59 -14.39 -10.59 -10.75
C GLU A 59 -13.17 -11.36 -10.23
N PRO A 60 -12.54 -12.22 -11.06
CA PRO A 60 -11.34 -12.92 -10.67
C PRO A 60 -10.20 -11.94 -10.42
N VAL A 61 -9.37 -12.24 -9.42
CA VAL A 61 -8.19 -11.44 -9.10
C VAL A 61 -7.26 -11.42 -10.32
N GLU A 62 -6.95 -10.22 -10.82
CA GLU A 62 -5.97 -10.06 -11.89
C GLU A 62 -4.57 -10.48 -11.44
N THR A 63 -3.73 -10.95 -12.37
CA THR A 63 -2.35 -11.31 -12.04
C THR A 63 -1.54 -10.09 -11.61
N GLU A 64 -1.06 -10.13 -10.38
CA GLU A 64 -0.21 -9.07 -9.82
C GLU A 64 1.23 -9.21 -10.33
N SER A 65 1.79 -8.14 -10.90
CA SER A 65 3.21 -8.07 -11.25
C SER A 65 3.97 -7.24 -10.22
N VAL A 66 4.85 -7.89 -9.45
CA VAL A 66 5.74 -7.20 -8.51
C VAL A 66 7.02 -6.79 -9.25
N ARG A 67 7.28 -5.47 -9.34
CA ARG A 67 8.51 -4.94 -9.92
C ARG A 67 9.43 -4.44 -8.82
N LEU A 68 10.56 -5.12 -8.60
CA LEU A 68 11.55 -4.75 -7.59
C LEU A 68 12.85 -4.27 -8.25
N GLU A 69 13.05 -2.96 -8.30
CA GLU A 69 14.27 -2.35 -8.86
C GLU A 69 15.53 -2.76 -8.08
N ILE A 70 15.42 -3.04 -6.78
CA ILE A 70 16.54 -3.48 -5.94
C ILE A 70 17.14 -4.81 -6.41
N LEU A 71 16.31 -5.74 -6.92
CA LEU A 71 16.78 -7.02 -7.47
C LEU A 71 17.54 -6.82 -8.78
N LEU A 72 17.09 -5.87 -9.61
CA LEU A 72 17.78 -5.51 -10.85
C LEU A 72 19.14 -4.88 -10.55
N LYS A 73 19.20 -3.97 -9.56
CA LYS A 73 20.46 -3.37 -9.09
C LYS A 73 21.40 -4.43 -8.52
N MET A 74 20.89 -5.39 -7.76
CA MET A 74 21.67 -6.51 -7.24
C MET A 74 22.23 -7.37 -8.37
N TYR A 75 21.45 -7.65 -9.42
CA TYR A 75 21.93 -8.42 -10.58
C TYR A 75 23.11 -7.75 -11.30
N PHE A 76 23.04 -6.43 -11.48
CA PHE A 76 24.12 -5.65 -12.11
C PHE A 76 25.22 -5.21 -11.13
N SER A 77 25.13 -5.58 -9.85
CA SER A 77 26.09 -5.15 -8.82
C SER A 77 27.52 -5.67 -9.05
N ASN A 78 27.70 -6.71 -9.88
CA ASN A 78 29.01 -7.30 -10.14
C ASN A 78 30.03 -6.36 -10.80
N GLY A 79 29.58 -5.23 -11.37
CA GLY A 79 30.46 -4.20 -11.96
C GLY A 79 30.64 -2.94 -11.10
N ILE A 80 30.08 -2.88 -9.88
CA ILE A 80 30.04 -1.68 -9.03
C ILE A 80 30.73 -1.97 -7.69
N LYS A 81 31.20 -0.92 -7.01
CA LYS A 81 31.76 -1.02 -5.65
C LYS A 81 30.72 -1.65 -4.68
N PRO A 82 31.08 -2.69 -3.91
CA PRO A 82 30.20 -3.37 -2.96
C PRO A 82 29.48 -2.42 -1.99
N GLU A 83 30.15 -1.36 -1.57
CA GLU A 83 29.63 -0.32 -0.68
C GLU A 83 28.35 0.37 -1.18
N ILE A 84 28.21 0.55 -2.50
CA ILE A 84 27.01 1.18 -3.09
C ILE A 84 25.81 0.24 -2.97
N MET A 85 26.02 -1.07 -3.20
CA MET A 85 24.95 -2.06 -3.07
C MET A 85 24.52 -2.24 -1.61
N LYS A 86 25.48 -2.27 -0.68
CA LYS A 86 25.20 -2.30 0.77
C LYS A 86 24.34 -1.11 1.19
N LYS A 87 24.70 0.11 0.76
CA LYS A 87 23.90 1.31 1.04
C LYS A 87 22.46 1.18 0.54
N HIS A 88 22.26 0.69 -0.68
CA HIS A 88 20.92 0.49 -1.23
C HIS A 88 20.10 -0.53 -0.43
N ILE A 89 20.70 -1.63 0.01
CA ILE A 89 20.04 -2.64 0.84
C ILE A 89 19.68 -2.06 2.20
N THR A 90 20.57 -1.31 2.85
CA THR A 90 20.30 -0.67 4.13
C THR A 90 19.16 0.35 4.04
N GLU A 91 19.17 1.22 3.02
CA GLU A 91 18.08 2.18 2.79
C GLU A 91 16.74 1.47 2.52
N PHE A 92 16.78 0.37 1.76
CA PHE A 92 15.60 -0.45 1.49
C PHE A 92 15.07 -1.10 2.77
N SER A 93 15.93 -1.72 3.58
CA SER A 93 15.55 -2.33 4.85
C SER A 93 14.93 -1.30 5.81
N ILE A 94 15.58 -0.14 6.00
CA ILE A 94 15.05 0.95 6.85
C ILE A 94 13.67 1.42 6.39
N SER A 95 13.48 1.57 5.08
CA SER A 95 12.19 1.98 4.52
C SER A 95 11.09 0.96 4.83
N HIS A 96 11.38 -0.33 4.65
CA HIS A 96 10.42 -1.41 4.90
C HIS A 96 10.14 -1.64 6.39
N GLN A 97 11.15 -1.47 7.25
CA GLN A 97 10.98 -1.50 8.71
C GLN A 97 9.99 -0.43 9.16
N LYS A 98 10.10 0.80 8.65
CA LYS A 98 9.13 1.87 8.95
C LYS A 98 7.71 1.51 8.52
N GLN A 99 7.54 0.80 7.39
CA GLN A 99 6.20 0.36 6.98
C GLN A 99 5.66 -0.76 7.86
N LEU A 100 6.52 -1.70 8.25
CA LEU A 100 6.17 -2.77 9.17
C LEU A 100 5.74 -2.18 10.53
N ASP A 101 6.49 -1.23 11.06
CA ASP A 101 6.16 -0.54 12.32
C ASP A 101 4.80 0.18 12.22
N MET A 102 4.52 0.84 11.10
CA MET A 102 3.23 1.49 10.85
C MET A 102 2.08 0.48 10.83
N LEU A 103 2.25 -0.67 10.18
CA LEU A 103 1.23 -1.73 10.16
C LEU A 103 1.03 -2.33 11.55
N ASN A 104 2.11 -2.54 12.31
CA ASN A 104 2.04 -2.99 13.71
C ASN A 104 1.24 -1.98 14.56
N MET A 105 1.48 -0.68 14.39
CA MET A 105 0.70 0.35 15.08
C MET A 105 -0.78 0.30 14.71
N PHE A 106 -1.13 0.14 13.44
CA PHE A 106 -2.53 0.02 13.01
C PHE A 106 -3.21 -1.24 13.56
N GLN A 107 -2.49 -2.36 13.61
CA GLN A 107 -2.99 -3.58 14.25
C GLN A 107 -3.33 -3.33 15.72
N GLN A 108 -2.43 -2.69 16.48
CA GLN A 108 -2.67 -2.38 17.90
C GLN A 108 -3.84 -1.41 18.09
N GLN A 109 -3.96 -0.41 17.22
CA GLN A 109 -5.09 0.52 17.26
C GLN A 109 -6.41 -0.19 17.00
N LEU A 110 -6.48 -1.06 15.98
CA LEU A 110 -7.69 -1.81 15.66
C LEU A 110 -8.12 -2.74 16.82
N LEU A 111 -7.16 -3.41 17.45
CA LEU A 111 -7.41 -4.26 18.62
C LEU A 111 -7.86 -3.46 19.85
N SER A 112 -7.51 -2.18 19.93
CA SER A 112 -7.93 -1.29 21.02
C SER A 112 -9.34 -0.71 20.86
N VAL A 113 -9.95 -0.85 19.67
CA VAL A 113 -11.29 -0.34 19.35
C VAL A 113 -12.31 -1.46 19.47
N GLU A 114 -13.53 -1.14 19.89
CA GLU A 114 -14.64 -2.10 19.90
C GLU A 114 -15.03 -2.50 18.47
N ASP A 115 -15.16 -3.80 18.23
CA ASP A 115 -15.56 -4.34 16.93
C ASP A 115 -17.07 -4.17 16.70
N LEU A 116 -17.47 -2.98 16.27
CA LEU A 116 -18.86 -2.60 16.01
C LEU A 116 -19.47 -3.29 14.79
N HIS A 117 -18.63 -3.84 13.90
CA HIS A 117 -19.07 -4.35 12.59
C HIS A 117 -18.65 -5.80 12.32
N SER A 118 -18.08 -6.49 13.30
CA SER A 118 -17.57 -7.87 13.20
C SER A 118 -16.59 -8.09 12.04
N ASN A 119 -15.92 -7.01 11.60
CA ASN A 119 -15.03 -7.01 10.45
C ASN A 119 -13.55 -6.87 10.85
N HIS A 120 -13.25 -6.82 12.15
CA HIS A 120 -11.87 -6.72 12.61
C HIS A 120 -11.03 -7.90 12.12
N GLY A 121 -11.59 -9.11 12.06
CA GLY A 121 -10.90 -10.29 11.55
C GLY A 121 -10.43 -10.15 10.10
N ASP A 122 -11.29 -9.60 9.23
CA ASP A 122 -10.96 -9.38 7.82
C ASP A 122 -9.89 -8.29 7.67
N ILE A 123 -10.03 -7.19 8.41
CA ILE A 123 -9.05 -6.10 8.39
C ILE A 123 -7.69 -6.58 8.93
N LEU A 124 -7.68 -7.36 10.02
CA LEU A 124 -6.47 -7.97 10.57
C LEU A 124 -5.80 -8.90 9.55
N SER A 125 -6.58 -9.64 8.75
CA SER A 125 -6.03 -10.51 7.70
C SER A 125 -5.32 -9.71 6.60
N VAL A 126 -5.85 -8.53 6.25
CA VAL A 126 -5.19 -7.62 5.29
C VAL A 126 -3.90 -7.03 5.88
N ILE A 127 -3.92 -6.63 7.16
CA ILE A 127 -2.72 -6.11 7.84
C ILE A 127 -1.64 -7.18 7.95
N ASP A 128 -2.02 -8.41 8.32
CA ASP A 128 -1.12 -9.57 8.45
C ASP A 128 -0.41 -9.90 7.12
N PHE A 129 -1.12 -9.84 6.00
CA PHE A 129 -0.49 -9.98 4.68
C PHE A 129 0.60 -8.93 4.46
N GLY A 130 0.31 -7.65 4.73
CA GLY A 130 1.29 -6.57 4.61
C GLY A 130 2.50 -6.74 5.53
N GLN A 131 2.27 -7.19 6.77
CA GLN A 131 3.33 -7.47 7.74
C GLN A 131 4.25 -8.59 7.24
N LYS A 132 3.68 -9.69 6.71
CA LYS A 132 4.45 -10.81 6.15
C LYS A 132 5.28 -10.40 4.95
N VAL A 133 4.72 -9.59 4.05
CA VAL A 133 5.45 -9.08 2.86
C VAL A 133 6.64 -8.21 3.29
N TYR A 134 6.42 -7.25 4.18
CA TYR A 134 7.51 -6.37 4.62
C TYR A 134 8.57 -7.09 5.45
N LYS A 135 8.15 -8.06 6.27
CA LYS A 135 9.09 -8.92 6.98
C LYS A 135 9.97 -9.71 6.02
N ALA A 136 9.39 -10.36 5.00
CA ALA A 136 10.16 -11.09 4.00
C ALA A 136 11.18 -10.20 3.26
N TYR A 137 10.85 -8.93 3.00
CA TYR A 137 11.79 -7.97 2.42
C TYR A 137 12.94 -7.61 3.35
N ILE A 138 12.69 -7.47 4.64
CA ILE A 138 13.71 -7.16 5.65
C ILE A 138 14.62 -8.38 5.83
N ASP A 139 14.05 -9.57 5.99
CA ASP A 139 14.77 -10.84 6.12
C ASP A 139 15.72 -11.03 4.91
N TRP A 140 15.22 -10.79 3.68
CA TRP A 140 16.05 -10.84 2.47
C TRP A 140 17.21 -9.83 2.48
N CYS A 141 17.00 -8.62 3.02
CA CYS A 141 18.05 -7.62 3.13
C CYS A 141 19.16 -8.04 4.09
N GLU A 142 18.79 -8.64 5.23
CA GLU A 142 19.73 -9.13 6.23
C GLU A 142 20.58 -10.27 5.64
N GLU A 143 19.94 -11.27 5.02
CA GLU A 143 20.62 -12.38 4.35
C GLU A 143 21.57 -11.89 3.25
N THR A 144 21.11 -10.94 2.43
CA THR A 144 21.91 -10.41 1.32
C THR A 144 23.09 -9.57 1.82
N THR A 145 22.94 -8.86 2.94
CA THR A 145 24.04 -8.10 3.55
C THR A 145 25.15 -9.03 4.02
N ILE A 146 24.80 -10.11 4.73
CA ILE A 146 25.74 -11.16 5.17
C ILE A 146 26.46 -11.78 3.96
N TYR A 147 25.72 -12.08 2.89
CA TYR A 147 26.29 -12.63 1.66
C TYR A 147 27.31 -11.67 1.02
N LEU A 148 27.01 -10.37 0.96
CA LEU A 148 27.93 -9.37 0.41
C LEU A 148 29.19 -9.21 1.26
N GLU A 149 29.08 -9.25 2.59
CA GLU A 149 30.24 -9.20 3.48
C GLU A 149 31.18 -10.40 3.27
N SER A 150 30.62 -11.60 3.13
CA SER A 150 31.41 -12.82 2.85
C SER A 150 32.10 -12.84 1.48
N ARG A 151 31.63 -12.01 0.53
CA ARG A 151 32.24 -11.84 -0.79
C ARG A 151 33.42 -10.86 -0.78
N ASP A 152 33.39 -9.86 0.09
CA ASP A 152 34.45 -8.85 0.20
C ASP A 152 35.69 -9.38 0.94
N GLU A 153 35.55 -10.44 1.72
CA GLU A 153 36.66 -11.10 2.43
C GLU A 153 37.51 -12.05 1.55
N LYS A 154 37.12 -12.27 0.29
CA LYS A 154 37.83 -13.11 -0.68
C LYS A 154 38.60 -12.28 -1.71
#